data_AF-A0A140NGA9-F1
#
_entry.id   AF-A0A140NGA9-F1
#
_cell.length_a   1.000
_cell.length_b   1.000
_cell.length_c   1.000
_cell.angle_alpha   90.00
_cell.angle_beta   90.00
_cell.angle_gamma   90.00
#
_symmetry.space_group_name_H-M   'P 1'
#
loop_
_entity.id
_entity.type
_entity.pdbx_description
1 polymer ?
#
loop_
_entity_poly.entity_id
_entity_poly.type
_entity_poly.pdbx_seq_one_letter_code
_entity_poly.pdbx_strand_id
1 'polypeptide(L)'
;MESNTKNIDSDMISHIERIYDDVVMYCTHKKTFNSELLCKVFELDERTCSELITTMVINGVVGDIGDDGVYRVNDKYNHRDYLVMSNAAKYAGSQIKRKEKESGNSGAQIKSNEKESGGGGKYFALLALIVFLVSVYFLFRSPVSLLLLVPLSLIVAASCDKVGAIASSIGVIVVCVFSLMFVNSSTPIFGEGYEARLKAEELKDRLRKEAIEERNQISFGEKRLRNSLKDPASAEIRSTRLGRSGAVCGQVNAKNSFGAYTGYKNFIQIGQMSLIDDGTKGFSDEWLSLCN
;
A
#
# COMPACT_ATOMS: atom_id res chain seq x y z
N MET A 1 -14.14 -40.78 13.47
CA MET A 1 -14.98 -39.83 12.71
C MET A 1 -14.48 -38.39 12.81
N GLU A 2 -13.99 -37.91 13.96
CA GLU A 2 -13.48 -36.53 14.12
C GLU A 2 -12.29 -36.13 13.23
N SER A 3 -11.42 -37.07 12.83
CA SER A 3 -10.25 -36.78 11.98
C SER A 3 -10.64 -36.40 10.55
N ASN A 4 -11.71 -36.97 10.01
CA ASN A 4 -12.13 -36.72 8.63
C ASN A 4 -12.87 -35.38 8.50
N THR A 5 -13.64 -34.98 9.51
CA THR A 5 -14.36 -33.70 9.55
C THR A 5 -13.41 -32.51 9.64
N LYS A 6 -12.34 -32.60 10.46
CA LYS A 6 -11.33 -31.53 10.58
C LYS A 6 -10.56 -31.25 9.29
N ASN A 7 -10.29 -32.28 8.49
CA ASN A 7 -9.62 -32.10 7.19
C ASN A 7 -10.53 -31.43 6.16
N ILE A 8 -11.83 -31.74 6.17
CA ILE A 8 -12.83 -31.13 5.28
C ILE A 8 -13.02 -29.65 5.63
N ASP A 9 -13.11 -29.32 6.92
CA ASP A 9 -13.28 -27.93 7.37
C ASP A 9 -12.03 -27.07 7.07
N SER A 10 -10.82 -27.64 7.20
CA SER A 10 -9.59 -26.94 6.87
C SER A 10 -9.45 -26.63 5.37
N ASP A 11 -9.87 -27.56 4.51
CA ASP A 11 -9.79 -27.38 3.06
C ASP A 11 -10.81 -26.33 2.59
N MET A 12 -12.03 -26.39 3.13
CA MET A 12 -13.09 -25.40 2.91
C MET A 12 -12.65 -23.98 3.32
N ILE A 13 -12.09 -23.80 4.52
CA ILE A 13 -11.60 -22.50 4.99
C ILE A 13 -10.49 -21.97 4.07
N SER A 14 -9.57 -22.84 3.66
CA SER A 14 -8.48 -22.44 2.75
C SER A 14 -8.97 -22.04 1.36
N HIS A 15 -10.05 -22.66 0.89
CA HIS A 15 -10.69 -22.32 -0.37
C HIS A 15 -11.36 -20.96 -0.26
N ILE A 16 -12.13 -20.72 0.81
CA ILE A 16 -12.77 -19.42 1.10
C ILE A 16 -11.73 -18.30 1.16
N GLU A 17 -10.62 -18.48 1.88
CA GLU A 17 -9.56 -17.47 1.98
C GLU A 17 -8.96 -17.07 0.63
N ARG A 18 -8.90 -17.98 -0.34
CA ARG A 18 -8.34 -17.72 -1.68
C ARG A 18 -9.28 -16.92 -2.58
N ILE A 19 -10.58 -17.11 -2.41
CA ILE A 19 -11.61 -16.51 -3.29
C ILE A 19 -12.29 -15.30 -2.65
N TYR A 20 -12.09 -15.07 -1.35
CA TYR A 20 -12.82 -14.08 -0.57
C TYR A 20 -12.73 -12.67 -1.16
N ASP A 21 -11.53 -12.24 -1.53
CA ASP A 21 -11.30 -10.88 -2.04
C ASP A 21 -11.99 -10.67 -3.41
N ASP A 22 -11.93 -11.69 -4.28
CA ASP A 22 -12.58 -11.66 -5.60
C ASP A 22 -14.12 -11.61 -5.48
N VAL A 23 -14.68 -12.38 -4.54
CA VAL A 23 -16.11 -12.40 -4.23
C VAL A 23 -16.56 -11.04 -3.69
N VAL A 24 -15.82 -10.48 -2.73
CA VAL A 24 -16.16 -9.18 -2.14
C VAL A 24 -16.10 -8.07 -3.17
N MET A 25 -15.09 -8.08 -4.05
CA MET A 25 -14.99 -7.13 -5.17
C MET A 25 -16.18 -7.26 -6.13
N TYR A 26 -16.53 -8.48 -6.53
CA TYR A 26 -17.67 -8.75 -7.41
C TYR A 26 -18.98 -8.23 -6.82
N CYS A 27 -19.25 -8.55 -5.56
CA CYS A 27 -20.47 -8.13 -4.87
C CYS A 27 -20.51 -6.62 -4.68
N THR A 28 -19.39 -5.98 -4.33
CA THR A 28 -19.32 -4.52 -4.13
C THR A 28 -19.62 -3.76 -5.42
N HIS A 29 -19.19 -4.28 -6.57
CA HIS A 29 -19.51 -3.70 -7.87
C HIS A 29 -20.98 -3.91 -8.26
N LYS A 30 -21.55 -5.09 -8.01
CA LYS A 30 -22.95 -5.39 -8.34
C LYS A 30 -23.96 -4.72 -7.42
N LYS A 31 -23.56 -4.30 -6.21
CA LYS A 31 -24.37 -3.70 -5.13
C LYS A 31 -25.47 -4.60 -4.56
N THR A 32 -26.06 -5.48 -5.36
CA THR A 32 -27.08 -6.45 -4.96
C THR A 32 -26.82 -7.81 -5.61
N PHE A 33 -27.03 -8.90 -4.87
CA PHE A 33 -26.86 -10.25 -5.39
C PHE A 33 -27.77 -11.27 -4.68
N ASN A 34 -28.00 -12.41 -5.32
CA ASN A 34 -28.70 -13.56 -4.73
C ASN A 34 -27.67 -14.67 -4.42
N SER A 35 -27.88 -15.45 -3.36
CA SER A 35 -27.02 -16.59 -3.01
C SER A 35 -26.89 -17.57 -4.17
N GLU A 36 -27.98 -17.96 -4.83
CA GLU A 36 -27.95 -18.95 -5.91
C GLU A 36 -27.12 -18.48 -7.11
N LEU A 37 -27.19 -17.18 -7.42
CA LEU A 37 -26.40 -16.56 -8.48
C LEU A 37 -24.92 -16.51 -8.09
N LEU A 38 -24.61 -16.17 -6.83
CA LEU A 38 -23.25 -16.10 -6.33
C LEU A 38 -22.59 -17.48 -6.34
N CYS A 39 -23.28 -18.52 -5.85
CA CYS A 39 -22.74 -19.88 -5.82
C CYS A 39 -22.47 -20.42 -7.23
N LYS A 40 -23.33 -20.09 -8.21
CA LYS A 40 -23.11 -20.47 -9.62
C LYS A 40 -21.93 -19.73 -10.25
N VAL A 41 -21.78 -18.43 -9.99
CA VAL A 41 -20.69 -17.61 -10.57
C VAL A 41 -19.31 -18.06 -10.11
N PHE A 42 -19.20 -18.51 -8.85
CA PHE A 42 -17.93 -18.95 -8.27
C PHE A 42 -17.79 -20.48 -8.19
N GLU A 43 -18.71 -21.23 -8.82
CA GLU A 43 -18.74 -22.70 -8.82
C GLU A 43 -18.62 -23.31 -7.41
N LEU A 44 -19.30 -22.71 -6.44
CA LEU A 44 -19.22 -23.11 -5.03
C LEU A 44 -20.32 -24.11 -4.69
N ASP A 45 -19.98 -25.08 -3.84
CA ASP A 45 -20.98 -25.90 -3.18
C ASP A 45 -21.84 -25.05 -2.22
N GLU A 46 -23.06 -25.50 -1.98
CA GLU A 46 -24.07 -24.77 -1.20
C GLU A 46 -23.58 -24.46 0.23
N ARG A 47 -22.76 -25.34 0.81
CA ARG A 47 -22.24 -25.20 2.16
C ARG A 47 -21.13 -24.15 2.23
N THR A 48 -20.14 -24.23 1.33
CA THR A 48 -19.06 -23.23 1.22
C THR A 48 -19.63 -21.85 0.89
N CYS A 49 -20.65 -21.80 0.03
CA CYS A 49 -21.31 -20.55 -0.34
C CYS A 49 -22.03 -19.89 0.86
N SER A 50 -22.73 -20.67 1.68
CA SER A 50 -23.37 -20.17 2.91
C SER A 50 -22.34 -19.64 3.93
N GLU A 51 -21.21 -20.34 4.08
CA GLU A 51 -20.15 -19.94 5.01
C GLU A 51 -19.43 -18.66 4.53
N LEU A 52 -19.21 -18.55 3.23
CA LEU A 52 -18.67 -17.37 2.57
C LEU A 52 -19.57 -16.15 2.79
N ILE A 53 -20.89 -16.28 2.56
CA ILE A 53 -21.86 -15.20 2.77
C ILE A 53 -21.90 -14.80 4.25
N THR A 54 -21.89 -15.77 5.17
CA THR A 54 -21.84 -15.52 6.62
C THR A 54 -20.58 -14.72 6.98
N THR A 55 -19.43 -15.09 6.41
CA THR A 55 -18.16 -14.35 6.59
C THR A 55 -18.25 -12.92 6.05
N MET A 56 -18.93 -12.71 4.92
CA MET A 56 -19.17 -11.38 4.36
C MET A 56 -20.09 -10.51 5.23
N VAL A 57 -21.10 -11.11 5.88
CA VAL A 57 -21.98 -10.42 6.84
C VAL A 57 -21.19 -10.04 8.09
N ILE A 58 -20.40 -10.96 8.66
CA ILE A 58 -19.57 -10.72 9.85
C ILE A 58 -18.57 -9.58 9.59
N ASN A 59 -17.94 -9.57 8.41
CA ASN A 59 -16.99 -8.53 8.03
C ASN A 59 -17.65 -7.21 7.58
N GLY A 60 -18.98 -7.12 7.63
CA GLY A 60 -19.74 -5.91 7.32
C GLY A 60 -19.80 -5.55 5.83
N VAL A 61 -19.46 -6.49 4.95
CA VAL A 61 -19.56 -6.34 3.49
C VAL A 61 -21.03 -6.24 3.08
N VAL A 62 -21.86 -7.13 3.64
CA VAL A 62 -23.28 -7.23 3.34
C VAL A 62 -24.06 -6.59 4.48
N GLY A 63 -25.02 -5.72 4.15
CA GLY A 63 -25.94 -5.11 5.09
C GLY A 63 -27.14 -6.01 5.41
N ASP A 64 -28.27 -5.41 5.78
CA ASP A 64 -29.49 -6.15 6.10
C ASP A 64 -30.04 -6.92 4.89
N ILE A 65 -30.49 -8.15 5.15
CA ILE A 65 -31.18 -9.01 4.17
C ILE A 65 -32.60 -8.45 4.02
N GLY A 66 -32.98 -8.07 2.80
CA GLY A 66 -34.35 -7.69 2.51
C GLY A 66 -35.28 -8.90 2.55
N ASP A 67 -36.56 -8.69 2.85
CA ASP A 67 -37.60 -9.73 2.81
C ASP A 67 -37.78 -10.37 1.41
N ASP A 68 -37.12 -9.80 0.39
CA ASP A 68 -37.06 -10.25 -1.01
C ASP A 68 -35.99 -11.33 -1.27
N GLY A 69 -35.18 -11.70 -0.27
CA GLY A 69 -34.13 -12.70 -0.40
C GLY A 69 -32.90 -12.22 -1.20
N VAL A 70 -32.74 -10.90 -1.36
CA VAL A 70 -31.63 -10.28 -2.08
C VAL A 70 -30.66 -9.65 -1.08
N TYR A 71 -29.38 -10.01 -1.19
CA TYR A 71 -28.31 -9.42 -0.38
C TYR A 71 -27.90 -8.06 -0.93
N ARG A 72 -27.76 -7.06 -0.05
CA ARG A 72 -27.35 -5.70 -0.41
C ARG A 72 -25.99 -5.39 0.22
N VAL A 73 -25.06 -4.89 -0.58
CA VAL A 73 -23.74 -4.49 -0.09
C VAL A 73 -23.85 -3.15 0.64
N ASN A 74 -23.19 -3.06 1.79
CA ASN A 74 -23.15 -1.84 2.57
C ASN A 74 -22.32 -0.76 1.86
N ASP A 75 -22.90 0.40 1.57
CA ASP A 75 -22.20 1.50 0.88
C ASP A 75 -21.04 2.10 1.70
N LYS A 76 -21.02 1.87 3.01
CA LYS A 76 -19.93 2.30 3.90
C LYS A 76 -18.79 1.28 3.96
N TYR A 77 -18.93 0.11 3.37
CA TYR A 77 -17.89 -0.91 3.36
C TYR A 77 -16.77 -0.55 2.39
N ASN A 78 -15.53 -0.51 2.89
CA ASN A 78 -14.33 -0.29 2.09
C ASN A 78 -13.40 -1.50 2.20
N HIS A 79 -13.37 -2.32 1.16
CA HIS A 79 -12.55 -3.54 1.13
C HIS A 79 -11.05 -3.25 1.29
N ARG A 80 -10.56 -2.07 0.91
CA ARG A 80 -9.15 -1.68 1.10
C ARG A 80 -8.76 -1.60 2.57
N ASP A 81 -9.66 -1.16 3.44
CA ASP A 81 -9.39 -1.02 4.88
C ASP A 81 -9.30 -2.39 5.56
N TYR A 82 -10.11 -3.35 5.11
CA TYR A 82 -10.03 -4.76 5.53
C TYR A 82 -8.69 -5.39 5.12
N LEU A 83 -8.21 -5.16 3.90
CA LEU A 83 -6.92 -5.67 3.42
C LEU A 83 -5.73 -5.07 4.18
N VAL A 84 -5.81 -3.79 4.57
CA VAL A 84 -4.77 -3.16 5.39
C VAL A 84 -4.72 -3.80 6.79
N MET A 85 -5.89 -4.01 7.41
CA MET A 85 -5.99 -4.62 8.73
C MET A 85 -5.58 -6.10 8.74
N SER A 86 -5.97 -6.88 7.72
CA SER A 86 -5.61 -8.30 7.60
C SER A 86 -4.12 -8.51 7.39
N ASN A 87 -3.48 -7.65 6.57
CA ASN A 87 -2.04 -7.65 6.39
C ASN A 87 -1.32 -7.25 7.68
N ALA A 88 -1.76 -6.19 8.36
CA ALA A 88 -1.20 -5.78 9.65
C ALA A 88 -1.25 -6.90 10.71
N ALA A 89 -2.35 -7.64 10.78
CA ALA A 89 -2.50 -8.79 11.69
C ALA A 89 -1.56 -9.96 11.34
N LYS A 90 -1.37 -10.27 10.05
CA LYS A 90 -0.40 -11.27 9.57
C LYS A 90 1.05 -10.87 9.93
N TYR A 91 1.41 -9.59 9.82
CA TYR A 91 2.72 -9.07 10.23
C TYR A 91 2.91 -9.11 11.76
N ALA A 92 1.90 -8.77 12.54
CA ALA A 92 1.96 -8.82 14.01
C ALA A 92 2.16 -10.25 14.54
N GLY A 93 1.48 -11.24 13.94
CA GLY A 93 1.67 -12.66 14.28
C GLY A 93 3.08 -13.19 13.98
N SER A 94 3.76 -12.65 12.98
CA SER A 94 5.14 -13.02 12.64
C SER A 94 6.17 -12.54 13.69
N GLN A 95 5.90 -11.41 14.36
CA GLN A 95 6.80 -10.82 15.36
C GLN A 95 6.65 -11.49 16.74
N ILE A 96 5.47 -12.01 17.06
CA ILE A 96 5.23 -12.79 18.29
C ILE A 96 6.05 -14.10 18.25
N LYS A 97 6.13 -14.77 17.09
CA LYS A 97 7.00 -15.96 16.91
C LYS A 97 8.51 -15.67 16.96
N ARG A 98 8.93 -14.41 16.78
CA ARG A 98 10.35 -14.00 16.90
C ARG A 98 10.75 -13.65 18.34
N LYS A 99 9.83 -13.07 19.14
CA LYS A 99 10.13 -12.60 20.50
C LYS A 99 10.32 -13.71 21.55
N GLU A 100 9.81 -14.92 21.34
CA GLU A 100 10.05 -16.06 22.26
C GLU A 100 11.47 -16.64 22.16
N LYS A 101 12.27 -16.26 21.16
CA LYS A 101 13.61 -16.83 20.94
C LYS A 101 14.78 -15.97 21.47
N GLU A 102 14.51 -14.73 21.91
CA GLU A 102 15.57 -13.76 22.27
C GLU A 102 15.51 -13.25 23.72
N SER A 103 14.52 -13.63 24.54
CA SER A 103 14.49 -13.28 25.97
C SER A 103 15.24 -14.31 26.83
N GLY A 104 16.52 -14.49 26.55
CA GLY A 104 17.45 -15.22 27.39
C GLY A 104 18.73 -14.43 27.55
N ASN A 105 18.90 -13.83 28.73
CA ASN A 105 20.15 -13.29 29.28
C ASN A 105 20.47 -11.82 28.97
N SER A 106 20.32 -10.96 29.99
CA SER A 106 21.45 -10.31 30.68
C SER A 106 20.97 -9.11 31.49
N GLY A 107 21.05 -9.23 32.81
CA GLY A 107 21.05 -8.08 33.72
C GLY A 107 22.46 -7.52 33.85
N ALA A 108 22.59 -6.21 33.97
CA ALA A 108 23.74 -5.56 34.56
C ALA A 108 23.33 -4.19 35.13
N GLN A 109 23.44 -4.05 36.44
CA GLN A 109 23.45 -2.76 37.14
C GLN A 109 24.75 -2.02 36.84
N ILE A 110 24.70 -0.70 36.68
CA ILE A 110 25.82 0.18 37.01
C ILE A 110 25.31 1.44 37.71
N LYS A 111 25.75 1.62 38.97
CA LYS A 111 25.72 2.86 39.74
C LYS A 111 26.73 3.85 39.17
N SER A 112 26.45 5.15 39.23
CA SER A 112 27.53 6.13 39.32
C SER A 112 27.13 7.32 40.19
N ASN A 113 28.10 7.68 41.04
CA ASN A 113 28.01 8.58 42.17
C ASN A 113 27.95 10.06 41.77
N GLU A 114 27.26 10.78 42.63
CA GLU A 114 27.23 12.23 42.76
C GLU A 114 28.58 12.79 43.24
N LYS A 115 29.05 13.88 42.62
CA LYS A 115 29.89 14.90 43.26
C LYS A 115 29.50 16.30 42.77
N GLU A 116 29.00 17.10 43.71
CA GLU A 116 28.75 18.53 43.61
C GLU A 116 30.05 19.29 43.30
N SER A 117 30.03 20.25 42.36
CA SER A 117 30.28 21.66 42.73
C SER A 117 29.61 22.63 41.73
N GLY A 118 29.08 23.77 42.23
CA GLY A 118 28.81 25.00 41.46
C GLY A 118 27.43 25.11 40.80
N GLY A 119 26.42 25.53 41.57
CA GLY A 119 25.03 25.71 41.16
C GLY A 119 24.84 26.81 40.10
N GLY A 120 24.06 26.51 39.06
CA GLY A 120 23.76 27.41 37.93
C GLY A 120 24.32 26.88 36.62
N GLY A 121 25.65 26.88 36.45
CA GLY A 121 26.29 26.59 35.16
C GLY A 121 26.07 25.18 34.60
N LYS A 122 25.94 24.17 35.47
CA LYS A 122 25.71 22.77 35.06
C LYS A 122 24.37 22.55 34.37
N TYR A 123 23.34 23.24 34.85
CA TYR A 123 21.99 23.13 34.27
C TYR A 123 21.93 23.77 32.87
N PHE A 124 22.64 24.88 32.66
CA PHE A 124 22.76 25.52 31.35
C PHE A 124 23.56 24.70 30.35
N ALA A 125 24.65 24.06 30.79
CA ALA A 125 25.43 23.17 29.94
C ALA A 125 24.63 21.93 29.52
N LEU A 126 23.85 21.35 30.45
CA LEU A 126 22.98 20.22 30.18
C LEU A 126 21.84 20.59 29.22
N LEU A 127 21.23 21.77 29.39
CA LEU A 127 20.21 22.28 28.47
C LEU A 127 20.76 22.54 27.07
N ALA A 128 21.94 23.16 26.96
CA ALA A 128 22.60 23.38 25.67
C ALA A 128 22.91 22.07 24.95
N LEU A 129 23.33 21.02 25.68
CA LEU A 129 23.55 19.69 25.14
C LEU A 129 22.25 19.05 24.63
N ILE A 130 21.13 19.16 25.36
CA ILE A 130 19.83 18.67 24.91
C ILE A 130 19.38 19.40 23.63
N VAL A 131 19.47 20.73 23.60
CA VAL A 131 19.10 21.54 22.43
C VAL A 131 19.96 21.18 21.22
N PHE A 132 21.27 20.96 21.42
CA PHE A 132 22.17 20.52 20.37
C PHE A 132 21.79 19.14 19.82
N LEU A 133 21.49 18.16 20.68
CA LEU A 133 21.08 16.82 20.25
C LEU A 133 19.77 16.84 19.47
N VAL A 134 18.77 17.61 19.94
CA VAL A 134 17.50 17.79 19.23
C VAL A 134 17.74 18.45 17.87
N SER A 135 18.59 19.47 17.81
CA SER A 135 18.94 20.14 16.55
C SER A 135 19.62 19.17 15.58
N VAL A 136 20.62 18.40 16.03
CA VAL A 136 21.29 17.39 15.22
C VAL A 136 20.31 16.35 14.68
N TYR A 137 19.35 15.90 15.49
CA TYR A 137 18.31 14.96 15.06
C TYR A 137 17.46 15.51 13.90
N PHE A 138 17.01 16.76 14.00
CA PHE A 138 16.24 17.39 12.91
C PHE A 138 17.09 17.70 11.68
N LEU A 139 18.36 18.09 11.88
CA LEU A 139 19.29 18.42 10.79
C LEU A 139 19.84 17.17 10.06
N PHE A 140 19.76 15.98 10.65
CA PHE A 140 20.12 14.72 9.96
C PHE A 140 19.28 14.49 8.68
N ARG A 141 18.12 15.17 8.56
CA ARG A 141 17.28 15.13 7.37
C ARG A 141 17.86 15.90 6.17
N SER A 142 18.83 16.79 6.37
CA SER A 142 19.56 17.46 5.29
C SER A 142 21.09 17.43 5.57
N PRO A 143 21.88 16.60 4.87
CA PRO A 143 23.30 16.39 5.20
C PRO A 143 24.16 17.66 5.10
N VAL A 144 23.72 18.65 4.31
CA VAL A 144 24.42 19.94 4.11
C VAL A 144 24.38 20.81 5.37
N SER A 145 23.29 20.74 6.17
CA SER A 145 23.14 21.58 7.36
C SER A 145 23.96 21.07 8.54
N LEU A 146 24.12 19.74 8.64
CA LEU A 146 24.93 19.07 9.66
C LEU A 146 26.42 19.44 9.53
N LEU A 147 26.91 19.57 8.29
CA LEU A 147 28.28 20.02 7.98
C LEU A 147 28.58 21.46 8.44
N LEU A 148 27.55 22.30 8.62
CA LEU A 148 27.71 23.68 9.10
C LEU A 148 27.46 23.82 10.61
N LEU A 149 26.46 23.11 11.15
CA LEU A 149 26.09 23.21 12.57
C LEU A 149 27.20 22.70 13.50
N VAL A 150 27.71 21.49 13.25
CA VAL A 150 28.68 20.82 14.13
C VAL A 150 29.96 21.65 14.30
N PRO A 151 30.67 22.09 13.24
CA PRO A 151 31.88 22.90 13.43
C PRO A 151 31.59 24.26 14.09
N LEU A 152 30.47 24.91 13.77
CA LEU A 152 30.12 26.20 14.38
C LEU A 152 29.85 26.06 15.88
N SER A 153 29.14 25.01 16.29
CA SER A 153 28.90 24.71 17.71
C SER A 153 30.17 24.35 18.48
N LEU A 154 31.11 23.62 17.85
CA LEU A 154 32.38 23.23 18.46
C LEU A 154 33.31 24.43 18.65
N ILE A 155 33.33 25.36 17.69
CA ILE A 155 34.11 26.62 17.80
C ILE A 155 33.60 27.48 18.97
N VAL A 156 32.28 27.59 19.13
CA VAL A 156 31.66 28.34 20.24
C VAL A 156 31.92 27.64 21.58
N ALA A 157 31.85 26.32 21.62
CA ALA A 157 32.16 25.53 22.82
C ALA A 157 33.64 25.60 23.22
N ALA A 158 34.57 25.56 22.26
CA ALA A 158 36.02 25.71 22.51
C ALA A 158 36.41 27.11 23.02
N SER A 159 35.55 28.10 22.80
CA SER A 159 35.75 29.47 23.30
C SER A 159 35.36 29.64 24.79
N CYS A 160 34.97 28.55 25.47
CA CYS A 160 34.55 28.55 26.88
C CYS A 160 35.60 29.14 27.84
N ASP A 161 36.88 28.86 27.62
CA ASP A 161 37.97 29.28 28.51
C ASP A 161 38.18 30.80 28.54
N LYS A 162 37.73 31.52 27.50
CA LYS A 162 37.91 32.98 27.37
C LYS A 162 36.68 33.78 27.84
N VAL A 163 35.48 33.22 27.72
CA VAL A 163 34.21 33.95 27.87
C VAL A 163 33.36 33.44 29.04
N GLY A 164 33.72 32.28 29.60
CA GLY A 164 33.00 31.64 30.71
C GLY A 164 31.85 30.74 30.24
N ALA A 165 31.54 29.72 31.06
CA ALA A 165 30.65 28.61 30.70
C ALA A 165 29.20 28.99 30.38
N ILE A 166 28.70 30.07 30.96
CA ILE A 166 27.32 30.54 30.74
C ILE A 166 27.20 31.19 29.35
N ALA A 167 28.16 32.04 28.98
CA ALA A 167 28.15 32.75 27.71
C ALA A 167 28.37 31.80 26.51
N SER A 168 29.23 30.79 26.66
CA SER A 168 29.42 29.76 25.63
C SER A 168 28.15 28.92 25.40
N SER A 169 27.45 28.56 26.49
CA SER A 169 26.20 27.80 26.43
C SER A 169 25.08 28.56 25.70
N ILE A 170 24.92 29.86 25.97
CA ILE A 170 23.94 30.72 25.26
C ILE A 170 24.30 30.82 23.78
N GLY A 171 25.59 30.97 23.45
CA GLY A 171 26.06 31.00 22.06
C GLY A 171 25.70 29.73 21.27
N VAL A 172 25.85 28.55 21.88
CA VAL A 172 25.45 27.27 21.26
C VAL A 172 23.94 27.23 20.98
N ILE A 173 23.12 27.69 21.92
CA ILE A 173 21.66 27.73 21.75
C ILE A 173 21.27 28.67 20.59
N VAL A 174 21.86 29.87 20.53
CA VAL A 174 21.60 30.83 19.44
C VAL A 174 21.99 30.25 18.08
N VAL A 175 23.16 29.60 18.00
CA VAL A 175 23.62 28.91 16.79
C VAL A 175 22.65 27.80 16.37
N CYS A 176 22.16 27.01 17.33
CA CYS A 176 21.18 25.96 17.07
C CYS A 176 19.85 26.52 16.54
N VAL A 177 19.30 27.56 17.18
CA VAL A 177 18.04 28.19 16.77
C VAL A 177 18.17 28.83 15.39
N PHE A 178 19.24 29.59 15.14
CA PHE A 178 19.49 30.20 13.83
C PHE A 178 19.63 29.14 12.72
N SER A 179 20.34 28.05 13.01
CA SER A 179 20.49 26.94 12.06
C SER A 179 19.16 26.26 11.77
N LEU A 180 18.32 26.04 12.79
CA LEU A 180 16.97 25.48 12.61
C LEU A 180 16.08 26.41 11.77
N MET A 181 16.16 27.73 11.96
CA MET A 181 15.43 28.69 11.13
C MET A 181 15.90 28.69 9.68
N PHE A 182 17.22 28.67 9.44
CA PHE A 182 17.81 28.60 8.10
C PHE A 182 17.39 27.31 7.37
N VAL A 183 17.44 26.16 8.06
CA VAL A 183 17.01 24.89 7.50
C VAL A 183 15.50 24.87 7.25
N ASN A 184 14.69 25.43 8.15
CA ASN A 184 13.24 25.53 7.92
C ASN A 184 12.91 26.40 6.70
N SER A 185 13.73 27.43 6.41
CA SER A 185 13.57 28.24 5.20
C SER A 185 13.96 27.49 3.92
N SER A 186 14.93 26.58 3.98
CA SER A 186 15.46 25.88 2.79
C SER A 186 14.75 24.55 2.54
N THR A 187 14.39 23.84 3.61
CA THR A 187 13.61 22.61 3.62
C THR A 187 12.58 22.74 4.72
N PRO A 188 11.33 23.16 4.40
CA PRO A 188 10.28 23.33 5.39
C PRO A 188 10.13 22.07 6.24
N ILE A 189 10.45 22.20 7.53
CA ILE A 189 10.30 21.13 8.52
C ILE A 189 8.91 21.25 9.16
N PHE A 190 8.42 22.48 9.31
CA PHE A 190 7.15 22.81 9.94
C PHE A 190 6.34 23.82 9.12
N GLY A 191 5.02 23.86 9.32
CA GLY A 191 4.11 24.82 8.67
C GLY A 191 3.59 24.39 7.29
N GLU A 192 2.90 25.30 6.60
CA GLU A 192 2.15 25.03 5.36
C GLU A 192 3.02 24.42 4.23
N GLY A 193 4.28 24.85 4.12
CA GLY A 193 5.21 24.31 3.12
C GLY A 193 5.56 22.83 3.34
N TYR A 194 5.61 22.37 4.58
CA TYR A 194 5.82 20.96 4.90
C TYR A 194 4.59 20.12 4.53
N GLU A 195 3.38 20.62 4.84
CA GLU A 195 2.13 19.96 4.49
C GLU A 195 1.93 19.84 2.98
N ALA A 196 2.27 20.89 2.22
CA ALA A 196 2.20 20.86 0.76
C ALA A 196 3.12 19.77 0.18
N ARG A 197 4.33 19.58 0.73
CA ARG A 197 5.24 18.51 0.31
C ARG A 197 4.70 17.13 0.63
N LEU A 198 4.12 16.93 1.82
CA LEU A 198 3.48 15.66 2.18
C LEU A 198 2.35 15.30 1.22
N LYS A 199 1.46 16.26 0.93
CA LYS A 199 0.36 16.08 -0.02
C LYS A 199 0.87 15.79 -1.43
N ALA A 200 1.94 16.46 -1.86
CA ALA A 200 2.55 16.21 -3.17
C ALA A 200 3.18 14.82 -3.29
N GLU A 201 3.89 14.35 -2.26
CA GLU A 201 4.45 12.99 -2.27
C GLU A 201 3.34 11.93 -2.17
N GLU A 202 2.31 12.16 -1.36
CA GLU A 202 1.15 11.27 -1.28
C GLU A 202 0.42 11.17 -2.62
N LEU A 203 0.17 12.31 -3.29
CA LEU A 203 -0.42 12.32 -4.62
C LEU A 203 0.46 11.56 -5.62
N LYS A 204 1.78 11.80 -5.59
CA LYS A 204 2.74 11.10 -6.46
C LYS A 204 2.74 9.59 -6.21
N ASP A 205 2.63 9.16 -4.96
CA ASP A 205 2.57 7.75 -4.61
C ASP A 205 1.23 7.12 -4.98
N ARG A 206 0.12 7.86 -4.86
CA ARG A 206 -1.20 7.44 -5.39
C ARG A 206 -1.15 7.26 -6.90
N LEU A 207 -0.65 8.26 -7.64
CA LEU A 207 -0.50 8.20 -9.09
C LEU A 207 0.43 7.06 -9.53
N ARG A 208 1.53 6.82 -8.82
CA ARG A 208 2.42 5.68 -9.08
C ARG A 208 1.69 4.35 -8.90
N LYS A 209 0.93 4.19 -7.81
CA LYS A 209 0.16 2.98 -7.53
C LYS A 209 -0.92 2.74 -8.58
N GLU A 210 -1.65 3.80 -8.97
CA GLU A 210 -2.65 3.74 -10.04
C GLU A 210 -2.03 3.33 -11.38
N ALA A 211 -0.90 3.92 -11.76
CA ALA A 211 -0.19 3.56 -12.99
C ALA A 211 0.36 2.12 -12.99
N ILE A 212 0.81 1.63 -11.82
CA ILE A 212 1.25 0.23 -11.67
C ILE A 212 0.05 -0.71 -11.79
N GLU A 213 -1.07 -0.38 -11.15
CA GLU A 213 -2.29 -1.17 -11.20
C GLU A 213 -2.86 -1.25 -12.61
N GLU A 214 -2.92 -0.12 -13.33
CA GLU A 214 -3.34 -0.08 -14.73
C GLU A 214 -2.44 -0.96 -15.61
N ARG A 215 -1.11 -0.87 -15.47
CA ARG A 215 -0.18 -1.75 -16.18
C ARG A 215 -0.38 -3.21 -15.85
N ASN A 216 -0.63 -3.55 -14.58
CA ASN A 216 -0.86 -4.91 -14.16
C ASN A 216 -2.13 -5.45 -14.83
N GLN A 217 -3.22 -4.70 -14.81
CA GLN A 217 -4.48 -5.08 -15.46
C GLN A 217 -4.29 -5.28 -16.97
N ILE A 218 -3.60 -4.36 -17.65
CA ILE A 218 -3.25 -4.51 -19.06
C ILE A 218 -2.43 -5.78 -19.30
N SER A 219 -1.38 -6.02 -18.51
CA SER A 219 -0.51 -7.19 -18.65
C SER A 219 -1.27 -8.51 -18.43
N PHE A 220 -2.15 -8.57 -17.43
CA PHE A 220 -3.01 -9.72 -17.21
C PHE A 220 -4.01 -9.92 -18.35
N GLY A 221 -4.59 -8.84 -18.87
CA GLY A 221 -5.48 -8.88 -20.03
C GLY A 221 -4.78 -9.40 -21.28
N GLU A 222 -3.58 -8.89 -21.58
CA GLU A 222 -2.77 -9.37 -22.71
C GLU A 222 -2.40 -10.86 -22.55
N LYS A 223 -2.08 -11.31 -21.34
CA LYS A 223 -1.78 -12.72 -21.08
C LYS A 223 -3.00 -13.61 -21.35
N ARG A 224 -4.19 -13.17 -20.92
CA ARG A 224 -5.44 -13.91 -21.17
C ARG A 224 -5.80 -13.93 -22.65
N LEU A 225 -5.65 -12.79 -23.34
CA LEU A 225 -5.81 -12.71 -24.79
C LEU A 225 -4.89 -13.72 -25.48
N ARG A 226 -3.59 -13.71 -25.17
CA ARG A 226 -2.61 -14.65 -25.73
C ARG A 226 -3.05 -16.10 -25.55
N ASN A 227 -3.52 -16.47 -24.36
CA ASN A 227 -4.00 -17.82 -24.07
C ASN A 227 -5.25 -18.22 -24.87
N SER A 228 -6.07 -17.26 -25.34
CA SER A 228 -7.23 -17.54 -26.20
C SER A 228 -6.85 -17.80 -27.67
N LEU A 229 -5.65 -17.37 -28.09
CA LEU A 229 -5.20 -17.48 -29.48
C LEU A 229 -4.70 -18.88 -29.82
N LYS A 230 -4.74 -19.24 -31.10
CA LYS A 230 -4.26 -20.53 -31.60
C LYS A 230 -2.74 -20.69 -31.47
N ASP A 231 -2.00 -19.60 -31.65
CA ASP A 231 -0.55 -19.55 -31.46
C ASP A 231 -0.21 -18.36 -30.54
N PRO A 232 -0.21 -18.56 -29.22
CA PRO A 232 0.03 -17.49 -28.23
C PRO A 232 1.40 -16.84 -28.38
N ALA A 233 2.42 -17.60 -28.82
CA ALA A 233 3.81 -17.16 -28.87
C ALA A 233 4.09 -16.23 -30.07
N SER A 234 3.29 -16.32 -31.13
CA SER A 234 3.43 -15.45 -32.30
C SER A 234 2.59 -14.18 -32.26
N ALA A 235 1.77 -14.02 -31.23
CA ALA A 235 0.86 -12.88 -31.11
C ALA A 235 1.60 -11.58 -30.77
N GLU A 236 1.49 -10.60 -31.66
CA GLU A 236 2.03 -9.26 -31.47
C GLU A 236 0.91 -8.33 -31.02
N ILE A 237 1.08 -7.70 -29.86
CA ILE A 237 0.07 -6.83 -29.23
C ILE A 237 0.61 -5.40 -29.16
N ARG A 238 -0.22 -4.41 -29.48
CA ARG A 238 0.14 -2.98 -29.41
C ARG A 238 -1.04 -2.09 -29.07
N SER A 239 -0.73 -0.84 -28.71
CA SER A 239 -1.72 0.21 -28.38
C SER A 239 -2.72 -0.23 -27.31
N THR A 240 -2.23 -0.95 -26.30
CA THR A 240 -3.06 -1.46 -25.21
C THR A 240 -3.37 -0.38 -24.19
N ARG A 241 -4.62 -0.39 -23.71
CA ARG A 241 -5.15 0.58 -22.75
C ARG A 241 -6.28 -0.04 -21.95
N LEU A 242 -6.55 0.53 -20.77
CA LEU A 242 -7.75 0.22 -20.01
C LEU A 242 -8.94 1.00 -20.59
N GLY A 243 -10.04 0.31 -20.88
CA GLY A 243 -11.32 0.87 -21.28
C GLY A 243 -12.16 1.32 -20.07
N ARG A 244 -13.26 2.04 -20.31
CA ARG A 244 -14.14 2.57 -19.23
C ARG A 244 -14.74 1.48 -18.34
N SER A 245 -14.95 0.29 -18.89
CA SER A 245 -15.53 -0.85 -18.17
C SER A 245 -14.48 -1.68 -17.41
N GLY A 246 -13.21 -1.29 -17.43
CA GLY A 246 -12.10 -2.12 -16.95
C GLY A 246 -11.67 -3.21 -17.94
N ALA A 247 -12.23 -3.23 -19.16
CA ALA A 247 -11.76 -4.09 -20.23
C ALA A 247 -10.38 -3.64 -20.73
N VAL A 248 -9.51 -4.58 -21.08
CA VAL A 248 -8.23 -4.26 -21.74
C VAL A 248 -8.47 -4.28 -23.24
N CYS A 249 -8.25 -3.13 -23.88
CA CYS A 249 -8.49 -2.95 -25.30
C CYS A 249 -7.18 -2.61 -26.02
N GLY A 250 -7.05 -3.04 -27.27
CA GLY A 250 -5.87 -2.73 -28.08
C GLY A 250 -5.94 -3.38 -29.45
N GLN A 251 -4.76 -3.56 -30.07
CA GLN A 251 -4.63 -4.25 -31.35
C GLN A 251 -3.76 -5.49 -31.20
N VAL A 252 -4.15 -6.57 -31.86
CA VAL A 252 -3.42 -7.83 -31.90
C VAL A 252 -3.25 -8.30 -33.34
N ASN A 253 -2.06 -8.76 -33.67
CA ASN A 253 -1.77 -9.49 -34.89
C ASN A 253 -1.40 -10.93 -34.52
N ALA A 254 -2.22 -11.89 -34.94
CA ALA A 254 -2.07 -13.30 -34.60
C ALA A 254 -2.31 -14.19 -35.82
N LYS A 255 -1.75 -15.40 -35.80
CA LYS A 255 -1.96 -16.40 -36.85
C LYS A 255 -3.36 -16.99 -36.76
N ASN A 256 -3.99 -17.18 -37.93
CA ASN A 256 -5.23 -17.94 -38.06
C ASN A 256 -4.97 -19.46 -38.03
N SER A 257 -6.04 -20.26 -38.18
CA SER A 257 -5.96 -21.73 -38.22
C SER A 257 -5.09 -22.30 -39.36
N PHE A 258 -4.79 -21.49 -40.39
CA PHE A 258 -3.92 -21.85 -41.50
C PHE A 258 -2.46 -21.39 -41.29
N GLY A 259 -2.13 -20.84 -40.11
CA GLY A 259 -0.78 -20.40 -39.77
C GLY A 259 -0.37 -19.04 -40.36
N ALA A 260 -1.29 -18.33 -41.03
CA ALA A 260 -1.03 -17.03 -41.64
C ALA A 260 -1.49 -15.87 -40.75
N TYR A 261 -0.72 -14.77 -40.74
CA TYR A 261 -1.14 -13.52 -40.10
C TYR A 261 -2.23 -12.84 -40.90
N THR A 262 -3.23 -12.29 -40.21
CA THR A 262 -4.37 -11.59 -40.83
C THR A 262 -4.27 -10.06 -40.69
N GLY A 263 -3.15 -9.56 -40.16
CA GLY A 263 -2.95 -8.16 -39.84
C GLY A 263 -3.43 -7.81 -38.43
N TYR A 264 -3.21 -6.55 -38.05
CA TYR A 264 -3.66 -6.05 -36.75
C TYR A 264 -5.17 -5.86 -36.73
N LYS A 265 -5.80 -6.48 -35.74
CA LYS A 265 -7.22 -6.40 -35.45
C LYS A 265 -7.43 -5.85 -34.05
N ASN A 266 -8.50 -5.09 -33.86
CA ASN A 266 -8.88 -4.63 -32.53
C ASN A 266 -9.27 -5.82 -31.65
N PHE A 267 -8.97 -5.75 -30.37
CA PHE A 267 -9.42 -6.76 -29.41
C PHE A 267 -9.96 -6.14 -28.13
N ILE A 268 -10.84 -6.87 -27.47
CA ILE A 268 -11.40 -6.54 -26.16
C ILE A 268 -11.19 -7.74 -25.25
N GLN A 269 -10.57 -7.52 -24.10
CA GLN A 269 -10.40 -8.53 -23.05
C GLN A 269 -11.15 -8.10 -21.80
N ILE A 270 -12.12 -8.91 -21.36
CA ILE A 270 -12.87 -8.68 -20.13
C ILE A 270 -13.01 -9.98 -19.35
N GLY A 271 -12.50 -10.02 -18.13
CA GLY A 271 -12.47 -11.27 -17.34
C GLY A 271 -11.78 -12.39 -18.14
N GLN A 272 -12.48 -13.50 -18.38
CA GLN A 272 -11.98 -14.63 -19.18
C GLN A 272 -12.32 -14.52 -20.68
N MET A 273 -13.16 -13.56 -21.08
CA MET A 273 -13.61 -13.41 -22.47
C MET A 273 -12.62 -12.55 -23.28
N SER A 274 -12.30 -13.04 -24.48
CA SER A 274 -11.49 -12.35 -25.48
C SER A 274 -12.30 -12.22 -26.78
N LEU A 275 -12.51 -10.99 -27.24
CA LEU A 275 -13.18 -10.68 -28.49
C LEU A 275 -12.17 -10.06 -29.45
N ILE A 276 -12.14 -10.51 -30.70
CA ILE A 276 -11.26 -9.98 -31.74
C ILE A 276 -12.13 -9.53 -32.90
N ASP A 277 -11.79 -8.38 -33.48
CA ASP A 277 -12.52 -7.76 -34.57
C ASP A 277 -12.69 -8.71 -35.77
N ASP A 278 -13.95 -9.07 -36.01
CA ASP A 278 -14.40 -9.89 -37.13
C ASP A 278 -15.06 -9.05 -38.24
N GLY A 279 -15.09 -7.72 -38.10
CA GLY A 279 -15.74 -6.79 -39.01
C GLY A 279 -17.26 -6.73 -38.85
N THR A 280 -17.83 -7.34 -37.81
CA THR A 280 -19.28 -7.27 -37.56
C THR A 280 -19.69 -5.98 -36.85
N LYS A 281 -20.96 -5.60 -37.02
CA LYS A 281 -21.55 -4.47 -36.28
C LYS A 281 -21.52 -4.69 -34.76
N GLY A 282 -21.76 -5.93 -34.30
CA GLY A 282 -21.76 -6.26 -32.88
C GLY A 282 -20.43 -5.97 -32.20
N PHE A 283 -19.29 -6.27 -32.85
CA PHE A 283 -17.99 -5.91 -32.30
C PHE A 283 -17.81 -4.38 -32.19
N SER A 284 -18.26 -3.63 -33.20
CA SER A 284 -18.13 -2.17 -33.21
C SER A 284 -18.92 -1.51 -32.07
N ASP A 285 -20.12 -2.02 -31.78
CA ASP A 285 -20.96 -1.55 -30.68
C ASP A 285 -20.30 -1.86 -29.32
N GLU A 286 -19.76 -3.07 -29.15
CA GLU A 286 -19.07 -3.48 -27.92
C GLU A 286 -17.77 -2.70 -27.69
N TRP A 287 -17.03 -2.40 -28.75
CA TRP A 287 -15.84 -1.55 -28.70
C TRP A 287 -16.18 -0.14 -28.22
N LEU A 288 -17.26 0.46 -28.71
CA LEU A 288 -17.73 1.76 -28.26
C LEU A 288 -18.17 1.76 -26.79
N SER A 289 -18.79 0.67 -26.33
CA SER A 289 -19.29 0.53 -24.96
C SER A 289 -18.19 0.27 -23.93
N LEU A 290 -17.25 -0.64 -24.25
CA LEU A 290 -16.24 -1.10 -23.28
C LEU A 290 -14.93 -0.32 -23.36
N CYS A 291 -14.51 0.07 -24.57
CA CYS A 291 -13.19 0.63 -24.79
C CYS A 291 -13.20 2.16 -24.82
N ASN A 292 -14.20 2.81 -25.41
CA ASN A 292 -14.23 4.27 -25.53
C ASN A 292 -14.83 4.97 -24.32
#